data_AF-A0ABD3JYD7-F1
#
_entry.id   AF-A0ABD3JYD7-F1
#
_cell.length_a   1.000
_cell.length_b   1.000
_cell.length_c   1.000
_cell.angle_alpha   90.00
_cell.angle_beta   90.00
_cell.angle_gamma   90.00
#
_symmetry.space_group_name_H-M   'P 1'
#
loop_
_entity.id
_entity.type
_entity.pdbx_description
1 polymer ?
#
loop_
_entity_poly.entity_id
_entity_poly.type
_entity_poly.pdbx_seq_one_letter_code
_entity_poly.pdbx_strand_id
1 'polypeptide(L)'
;MGAGHLLNPPTQCKTPRLMLSFSSSSLAFFTREETLEVLKMMVIRRASGVAVEALTNDEEVELRSKIEALGLEVTKVPSSSTRHLDELEIAKELDKLSMKLDDVDEMISSAIASDPHVQSLLSGTADIWMPVITASADERRNFAGPTGEGDARESEKAPM
;
A
#
# COMPACT_ATOMS: atom_id res chain seq x y z
N MET A 1 1.82 -44.68 -19.15
CA MET A 1 1.34 -44.76 -20.55
C MET A 1 0.18 -43.78 -20.65
N GLY A 2 0.34 -42.57 -21.23
CA GLY A 2 0.50 -42.32 -22.67
C GLY A 2 -0.89 -42.43 -23.31
N ALA A 3 -1.46 -41.50 -24.09
CA ALA A 3 -1.10 -40.23 -24.73
C ALA A 3 -2.44 -39.43 -24.82
N GLY A 4 -2.55 -38.12 -25.00
CA GLY A 4 -1.94 -37.24 -26.01
C GLY A 4 -3.05 -36.60 -26.86
N HIS A 5 -2.99 -35.27 -27.02
CA HIS A 5 -3.66 -34.43 -28.04
C HIS A 5 -5.20 -34.32 -28.02
N LEU A 6 -5.86 -33.20 -28.37
CA LEU A 6 -5.51 -32.09 -29.26
C LEU A 6 -5.97 -30.74 -28.67
N LEU A 7 -5.06 -29.77 -28.68
CA LEU A 7 -5.37 -28.34 -28.69
C LEU A 7 -5.76 -27.94 -30.12
N ASN A 8 -6.89 -27.25 -30.27
CA ASN A 8 -7.31 -26.57 -31.50
C ASN A 8 -6.46 -25.29 -31.69
N PRO A 9 -6.09 -24.89 -32.92
CA PRO A 9 -5.07 -23.88 -33.17
C PRO A 9 -5.66 -22.46 -33.18
N PRO A 10 -4.88 -21.43 -32.77
CA PRO A 10 -5.22 -20.05 -33.06
C PRO A 10 -4.85 -19.70 -34.51
N THR A 11 -5.88 -19.23 -35.21
CA THR A 11 -5.90 -18.37 -36.40
C THR A 11 -4.56 -17.79 -36.87
N GLN A 12 -4.21 -18.13 -38.12
CA GLN A 12 -3.17 -17.47 -38.89
C GLN A 12 -3.59 -16.04 -39.27
N CYS A 13 -3.02 -15.04 -38.60
CA CYS A 13 -2.95 -13.68 -39.13
C CYS A 13 -1.62 -13.52 -39.88
N LYS A 14 -1.74 -13.45 -41.20
CA LYS A 14 -0.67 -13.39 -42.19
C LYS A 14 -0.01 -12.01 -42.12
N THR A 15 1.14 -11.90 -41.46
CA THR A 15 2.02 -10.72 -41.56
C THR A 15 2.84 -10.81 -42.84
N PRO A 16 2.78 -9.83 -43.75
CA PRO A 16 3.72 -9.78 -44.86
C PRO A 16 5.11 -9.49 -44.30
N ARG A 17 5.98 -10.50 -44.39
CA ARG A 17 7.41 -10.39 -44.16
C ARG A 17 7.99 -9.53 -45.27
N LEU A 18 7.96 -8.20 -45.09
CA LEU A 18 8.79 -7.31 -45.88
C LEU A 18 10.24 -7.60 -45.49
N MET A 19 10.87 -8.51 -46.24
CA MET A 19 12.32 -8.57 -46.32
C MET A 19 12.77 -7.24 -46.91
N LEU A 20 13.11 -6.29 -46.03
CA LEU A 20 13.97 -5.18 -46.40
C LEU A 20 15.35 -5.78 -46.68
N SER A 21 15.54 -6.21 -47.93
CA SER A 21 16.85 -6.45 -48.49
C SER A 21 17.60 -5.12 -48.46
N PHE A 22 18.47 -4.94 -47.48
CA PHE A 22 19.35 -3.79 -47.44
C PHE A 22 20.45 -4.00 -48.49
N SER A 23 20.18 -3.53 -49.70
CA SER A 23 21.20 -3.41 -50.74
C SER A 23 22.25 -2.40 -50.25
N SER A 24 23.50 -2.84 -50.11
CA SER A 24 24.63 -1.99 -49.70
C SER A 24 24.93 -0.82 -50.65
N SER A 25 24.17 -0.66 -51.74
CA SER A 25 24.37 0.39 -52.74
C SER A 25 23.64 1.70 -52.44
N SER A 26 22.84 1.82 -51.39
CA SER A 26 22.20 3.10 -51.00
C SER A 26 23.02 3.85 -49.94
N LEU A 27 24.34 3.90 -50.12
CA LEU A 27 25.28 4.62 -49.26
C LEU A 27 25.87 5.83 -50.00
N ALA A 28 25.07 6.46 -50.84
CA ALA A 28 25.46 7.65 -51.58
C ALA A 28 24.37 8.71 -51.44
N PHE A 29 24.25 9.29 -50.24
CA PHE A 29 23.79 10.68 -49.96
C PHE A 29 23.46 10.83 -48.48
N PHE A 30 24.34 10.42 -47.57
CA PHE A 30 24.22 10.85 -46.18
C PHE A 30 25.62 11.24 -45.72
N THR A 31 25.77 12.49 -45.33
CA THR A 31 27.06 13.01 -44.87
C THR A 31 27.48 12.22 -43.63
N ARG A 32 28.79 12.07 -43.40
CA ARG A 32 29.34 11.35 -42.24
C ARG A 32 28.77 11.85 -40.91
N GLU A 33 28.38 13.13 -40.85
CA GLU A 33 27.67 13.76 -39.74
C GLU A 33 26.31 13.08 -39.42
N GLU A 34 25.46 12.83 -40.41
CA GLU A 34 24.07 12.45 -40.15
C GLU A 34 23.94 10.99 -39.65
N THR A 35 24.86 10.11 -40.06
CA THR A 35 24.95 8.74 -39.50
C THR A 35 25.41 8.74 -38.04
N LEU A 36 26.25 9.71 -37.66
CA LEU A 36 26.70 9.89 -36.29
C LEU A 36 25.55 10.39 -35.41
N GLU A 37 24.69 11.27 -35.91
CA GLU A 37 23.54 11.80 -35.17
C GLU A 37 22.46 10.72 -34.92
N VAL A 38 22.20 9.86 -35.90
CA VAL A 38 21.29 8.71 -35.70
C VAL A 38 21.86 7.74 -34.65
N LEU A 39 23.17 7.48 -34.70
CA LEU A 39 23.83 6.61 -33.72
C LEU A 39 23.87 7.26 -32.32
N LYS A 40 24.14 8.58 -32.22
CA LYS A 40 24.04 9.35 -30.99
C LYS A 40 22.62 9.30 -30.42
N MET A 41 21.59 9.53 -31.23
CA MET A 41 20.19 9.45 -30.80
C MET A 41 19.84 8.04 -30.31
N MET A 42 20.32 6.98 -30.98
CA MET A 42 20.07 5.60 -30.57
C MET A 42 20.78 5.22 -29.27
N VAL A 43 22.03 5.69 -29.07
CA VAL A 43 22.79 5.50 -27.83
C VAL A 43 22.17 6.30 -26.68
N ILE A 44 21.77 7.56 -26.91
CA ILE A 44 21.09 8.40 -25.93
C ILE A 44 19.73 7.80 -25.55
N ARG A 45 18.94 7.34 -26.53
CA ARG A 45 17.65 6.68 -26.27
C ARG A 45 17.81 5.40 -25.45
N ARG A 46 18.85 4.60 -25.73
CA ARG A 46 19.17 3.40 -24.96
C ARG A 46 19.66 3.73 -23.54
N ALA A 47 20.55 4.71 -23.40
CA ALA A 47 21.05 5.16 -22.10
C ALA A 47 19.93 5.77 -21.24
N SER A 48 19.04 6.55 -21.85
CA SER A 48 17.86 7.11 -21.19
C SER A 48 16.87 6.04 -20.75
N GLY A 49 16.68 4.96 -21.53
CA GLY A 49 15.82 3.84 -21.14
C GLY A 49 16.33 3.14 -19.87
N VAL A 50 17.62 2.81 -19.84
CA VAL A 50 18.25 2.15 -18.68
C VAL A 50 18.25 3.05 -17.43
N ALA A 51 18.49 4.35 -17.60
CA ALA A 51 18.47 5.29 -16.49
C ALA A 51 17.06 5.51 -15.93
N VAL A 52 16.04 5.58 -16.78
CA VAL A 52 14.64 5.71 -16.36
C VAL A 52 14.17 4.43 -15.68
N GLU A 53 14.51 3.25 -16.21
CA GLU A 53 14.18 1.96 -15.58
C GLU A 53 14.81 1.82 -14.18
N ALA A 54 16.05 2.26 -13.98
CA ALA A 54 16.71 2.22 -12.68
C ALA A 54 16.06 3.17 -11.65
N LEU A 55 15.78 4.43 -12.04
CA LEU A 55 15.14 5.41 -11.17
C LEU A 55 13.73 4.98 -10.75
N THR A 56 12.96 4.37 -11.67
CA THR A 56 11.60 3.89 -11.36
C THR A 56 11.62 2.61 -10.50
N ASN A 57 12.61 1.73 -10.69
CA ASN A 57 12.72 0.51 -9.89
C ASN A 57 13.18 0.79 -8.45
N ASP A 58 14.06 1.77 -8.23
CA ASP A 58 14.49 2.16 -6.88
C ASP A 58 13.33 2.75 -6.06
N GLU A 59 12.51 3.61 -6.68
CA GLU A 59 11.31 4.17 -6.05
C GLU A 59 10.27 3.08 -5.74
N GLU A 60 10.07 2.11 -6.64
CA GLU A 60 9.15 1.00 -6.41
C GLU A 60 9.59 0.12 -5.22
N VAL A 61 10.89 -0.19 -5.13
CA VAL A 61 11.45 -0.97 -4.02
C VAL A 61 11.34 -0.23 -2.69
N GLU A 62 11.58 1.09 -2.69
CA GLU A 62 11.40 1.92 -1.50
C GLU A 62 9.93 1.96 -1.05
N LEU A 63 8.99 2.07 -1.99
CA LEU A 63 7.56 2.04 -1.67
C LEU A 63 7.12 0.67 -1.14
N ARG A 64 7.62 -0.44 -1.71
CA ARG A 64 7.38 -1.79 -1.16
C ARG A 64 7.93 -1.95 0.25
N SER A 65 9.12 -1.42 0.52
CA SER A 65 9.74 -1.42 1.85
C SER A 65 8.93 -0.60 2.86
N LYS A 66 8.43 0.58 2.46
CA LYS A 66 7.53 1.40 3.30
C LYS A 66 6.20 0.69 3.57
N ILE A 67 5.62 0.01 2.59
CA ILE A 67 4.38 -0.77 2.76
C ILE A 67 4.61 -1.96 3.70
N GLU A 68 5.73 -2.66 3.59
CA GLU A 68 6.09 -3.75 4.50
C GLU A 68 6.26 -3.25 5.94
N ALA A 69 6.98 -2.13 6.13
CA ALA A 69 7.15 -1.51 7.43
C ALA A 69 5.81 -1.09 8.07
N LEU A 70 4.92 -0.49 7.28
CA LEU A 70 3.56 -0.14 7.74
C LEU A 70 2.71 -1.39 8.02
N GLY A 71 2.85 -2.46 7.23
CA GLY A 71 2.17 -3.74 7.46
C GLY A 71 2.59 -4.41 8.77
N LEU A 72 3.85 -4.28 9.16
CA LEU A 72 4.35 -4.74 10.46
C LEU A 72 3.83 -3.89 11.64
N GLU A 73 3.51 -2.62 11.40
CA GLU A 73 2.92 -1.75 12.43
C GLU A 73 1.41 -1.96 12.58
N VAL A 74 0.69 -2.17 11.48
CA VAL A 74 -0.76 -2.46 11.45
C VAL A 74 -1.09 -3.81 12.13
N THR A 75 -0.12 -4.74 12.18
CA THR A 75 -0.31 -6.05 12.83
C THR A 75 -0.04 -6.02 14.35
N LYS A 76 0.33 -4.89 14.95
CA LYS A 76 0.42 -4.73 16.42
C LYS A 76 -0.95 -4.60 17.09
N VAL A 77 -1.96 -5.31 16.57
CA VAL A 77 -3.23 -5.47 17.28
C VAL A 77 -3.02 -6.55 18.35
N PRO A 78 -3.30 -6.28 19.63
CA PRO A 78 -3.21 -7.31 20.65
C PRO A 78 -4.08 -8.50 20.23
N SER A 79 -3.48 -9.68 20.15
CA SER A 79 -4.18 -10.93 19.85
C SER A 79 -5.39 -11.02 20.77
N SER A 80 -6.58 -11.03 20.19
CA SER A 80 -7.81 -11.14 20.96
C SER A 80 -7.72 -12.39 21.84
N SER A 81 -7.87 -12.21 23.15
CA SER A 81 -7.92 -13.35 24.06
C SER A 81 -9.20 -14.12 23.77
N THR A 82 -9.10 -15.19 22.99
CA THR A 82 -10.21 -16.11 22.69
C THR A 82 -10.49 -17.10 23.83
N ARG A 83 -9.88 -16.90 25.00
CA ARG A 83 -10.10 -17.77 26.16
C ARG A 83 -11.37 -17.34 26.88
N HIS A 84 -12.33 -18.25 26.93
CA HIS A 84 -13.46 -18.16 27.86
C HIS A 84 -12.89 -18.27 29.28
N LEU A 85 -12.96 -17.18 30.05
CA LEU A 85 -12.47 -17.13 31.42
C LEU A 85 -13.62 -17.47 32.37
N ASP A 86 -13.34 -18.27 33.39
CA ASP A 86 -14.29 -18.51 34.48
C ASP A 86 -14.42 -17.25 35.36
N GLU A 87 -15.54 -17.08 36.07
CA GLU A 87 -15.84 -15.87 36.87
C GLU A 87 -14.71 -15.48 37.83
N LEU A 88 -14.04 -16.46 38.44
CA LEU A 88 -12.91 -16.24 39.35
C LEU A 88 -11.65 -15.76 38.62
N GLU A 89 -11.41 -16.24 37.41
CA GLU A 89 -10.32 -15.77 36.57
C GLU A 89 -10.60 -14.36 36.03
N ILE A 90 -11.86 -14.04 35.71
CA ILE A 90 -12.28 -12.68 35.35
C ILE A 90 -11.96 -11.71 36.49
N ALA A 91 -12.35 -12.03 37.72
CA ALA A 91 -12.06 -11.18 38.88
C ALA A 91 -10.55 -10.95 39.05
N LYS A 92 -9.74 -12.01 38.91
CA LYS A 92 -8.27 -11.91 39.00
C LYS A 92 -7.66 -11.05 37.89
N GLU A 93 -8.15 -11.17 36.66
CA GLU A 93 -7.68 -10.31 35.57
C GLU A 93 -8.16 -8.87 35.73
N LEU A 94 -9.35 -8.64 36.29
CA LEU A 94 -9.82 -7.29 36.65
C LEU A 94 -8.95 -6.66 37.75
N ASP A 95 -8.58 -7.40 38.80
CA ASP A 95 -7.67 -6.91 39.84
C ASP A 95 -6.31 -6.52 39.25
N LYS A 96 -5.78 -7.36 38.35
CA LYS A 96 -4.52 -7.10 37.66
C LYS A 96 -4.60 -5.91 36.70
N LEU A 97 -5.73 -5.71 36.03
CA LEU A 97 -5.97 -4.53 35.20
C LEU A 97 -6.09 -3.27 36.06
N SER A 98 -6.73 -3.36 37.24
CA SER A 98 -6.81 -2.26 38.19
C SER A 98 -5.41 -1.81 38.63
N MET A 99 -4.55 -2.75 39.04
CA MET A 99 -3.18 -2.41 39.47
C MET A 99 -2.37 -1.73 38.35
N LYS A 100 -2.54 -2.16 37.09
CA LYS A 100 -1.91 -1.50 35.94
C LYS A 100 -2.46 -0.10 35.70
N LEU A 101 -3.75 0.13 35.97
CA LEU A 101 -4.36 1.44 35.81
C LEU A 101 -3.83 2.41 36.88
N ASP A 102 -3.62 1.92 38.11
CA ASP A 102 -3.00 2.69 39.20
C ASP A 102 -1.56 3.10 38.83
N ASP A 103 -0.75 2.18 38.27
CA ASP A 103 0.61 2.49 37.80
C ASP A 103 0.60 3.58 36.71
N VAL A 104 -0.35 3.51 35.77
CA VAL A 104 -0.50 4.51 34.70
C VAL A 104 -0.94 5.86 35.25
N ASP A 105 -1.85 5.88 36.24
CA ASP A 105 -2.29 7.11 36.90
C ASP A 105 -1.14 7.80 37.65
N GLU A 106 -0.26 7.04 38.30
CA GLU A 106 0.96 7.58 38.92
C GLU A 106 1.93 8.17 37.88
N MET A 107 2.15 7.47 36.76
CA MET A 107 2.96 7.99 35.66
C MET A 107 2.37 9.27 35.05
N ILE A 108 1.04 9.35 34.90
CA ILE A 108 0.37 10.55 34.40
C ILE A 108 0.49 11.68 35.41
N SER A 109 0.26 11.40 36.70
CA SER A 109 0.38 12.39 37.77
C SER A 109 1.79 12.97 37.86
N SER A 110 2.83 12.13 37.77
CA SER A 110 4.23 12.57 37.75
C SER A 110 4.57 13.36 36.48
N ALA A 111 4.03 12.99 35.32
CA ALA A 111 4.19 13.74 34.08
C ALA A 111 3.52 15.12 34.14
N ILE A 112 2.29 15.21 34.68
CA ILE A 112 1.56 16.47 34.87
C ILE A 112 2.25 17.37 35.90
N ALA A 113 2.77 16.78 36.98
CA ALA A 113 3.54 17.52 37.98
C ALA A 113 4.84 18.09 37.42
N SER A 114 5.46 17.39 36.46
CA SER A 114 6.69 17.82 35.78
C SER A 114 6.42 18.87 34.68
N ASP A 115 5.34 18.71 33.92
CA ASP A 115 4.93 19.62 32.85
C ASP A 115 3.40 19.79 32.82
N PRO A 116 2.86 20.96 33.23
CA PRO A 116 1.44 21.26 33.16
C PRO A 116 0.85 21.24 31.74
N HIS A 117 1.65 21.40 30.68
CA HIS A 117 1.16 21.34 29.30
C HIS A 117 0.65 19.94 28.93
N VAL A 118 1.21 18.89 29.55
CA VAL A 118 0.77 17.50 29.38
C VAL A 118 -0.70 17.32 29.74
N GLN A 119 -1.18 18.02 30.78
CA GLN A 119 -2.59 17.95 31.19
C GLN A 119 -3.52 18.46 30.07
N SER A 120 -3.18 19.59 29.45
CA SER A 120 -3.98 20.17 28.36
C SER A 120 -4.02 19.23 27.14
N LEU A 121 -2.88 18.63 26.80
CA LEU A 121 -2.77 17.67 25.70
C LEU A 121 -3.59 16.40 25.97
N LEU A 122 -3.50 15.84 27.18
CA LEU A 122 -4.27 14.66 27.58
C LEU A 122 -5.77 14.96 27.62
N SER A 123 -6.17 16.14 28.10
CA SER A 123 -7.56 16.57 28.09
C SER A 123 -8.12 16.69 26.67
N GLY A 124 -7.37 17.31 25.75
CA GLY A 124 -7.79 17.40 24.34
C GLY A 124 -7.82 16.05 23.63
N THR A 125 -6.97 15.11 24.06
CA THR A 125 -6.94 13.74 23.54
C THR A 125 -8.09 12.90 24.11
N ALA A 126 -8.54 13.18 25.34
CA ALA A 126 -9.66 12.49 25.97
C ALA A 126 -10.95 12.66 25.16
N ASP A 127 -11.21 13.85 24.59
CA ASP A 127 -12.40 14.11 23.76
C ASP A 127 -12.44 13.23 22.50
N ILE A 128 -11.28 12.81 21.98
CA ILE A 128 -11.16 11.96 20.80
C ILE A 128 -11.37 10.49 21.17
N TRP A 129 -10.77 10.03 22.27
CA TRP A 129 -10.77 8.61 22.63
C TRP A 129 -11.94 8.19 23.50
N MET A 130 -12.53 9.09 24.29
CA MET A 130 -13.69 8.78 25.14
C MET A 130 -14.83 8.13 24.34
N PRO A 131 -15.29 8.69 23.19
CA PRO A 131 -16.33 8.04 22.38
C PRO A 131 -15.95 6.64 21.90
N VAL A 132 -14.69 6.41 21.56
CA VAL A 132 -14.19 5.11 21.06
C VAL A 132 -14.11 4.07 22.19
N ILE A 133 -13.64 4.50 23.37
CA ILE A 133 -13.47 3.65 24.55
C ILE A 133 -14.83 3.27 25.13
N THR A 134 -15.79 4.18 25.20
CA THR A 134 -17.13 3.88 25.75
C THR A 134 -18.10 3.28 24.73
N ALA A 135 -17.77 3.32 23.44
CA ALA A 135 -18.60 2.70 22.41
C ALA A 135 -18.78 1.20 22.66
N SER A 136 -20.02 0.76 22.50
CA SER A 136 -20.40 -0.65 22.45
C SER A 136 -19.74 -1.37 21.26
N ALA A 137 -19.74 -2.70 21.29
CA ALA A 137 -19.16 -3.50 20.21
C ALA A 137 -19.80 -3.20 18.85
N ASP A 138 -21.11 -2.92 18.82
CA ASP A 138 -21.84 -2.59 17.60
C ASP A 138 -21.51 -1.18 17.09
N GLU A 139 -21.39 -0.19 17.98
CA GLU A 139 -20.94 1.16 17.61
C GLU A 139 -19.50 1.16 17.08
N ARG A 140 -18.64 0.32 17.64
CA ARG A 140 -17.26 0.17 17.16
C ARG A 140 -17.13 -0.41 15.76
N ARG A 141 -18.08 -1.24 15.32
CA ARG A 141 -18.13 -1.75 13.94
C ARG A 141 -18.37 -0.62 12.93
N ASN A 142 -19.04 0.46 13.33
CA ASN A 142 -19.26 1.63 12.47
C ASN A 142 -18.00 2.51 12.34
N PHE A 143 -17.11 2.52 13.33
CA PHE A 143 -15.79 3.17 13.19
C PHE A 143 -14.87 2.42 12.21
N ALA A 144 -15.09 1.12 12.01
CA ALA A 144 -14.40 0.28 11.04
C ALA A 144 -15.13 0.19 9.67
N GLY A 145 -15.92 1.21 9.31
CA GLY A 145 -16.79 1.24 8.13
C GLY A 145 -16.14 0.74 6.83
N PRO A 146 -16.96 0.30 5.85
CA PRO A 146 -16.49 -0.53 4.74
C PRO A 146 -15.39 0.20 3.98
N THR A 147 -14.23 -0.43 3.80
CA THR A 147 -13.32 -0.12 2.70
C THR A 147 -14.02 -0.56 1.40
N GLY A 148 -15.12 0.13 1.06
CA GLY A 148 -15.95 -0.07 -0.10
C GLY A 148 -15.69 1.07 -1.06
N GLU A 149 -14.87 0.78 -2.05
CA GLU A 149 -14.81 1.47 -3.33
C GLU A 149 -16.25 1.82 -3.76
N GLY A 150 -16.55 3.12 -3.83
CA GLY A 150 -17.92 3.61 -3.92
C GLY A 150 -18.00 4.99 -4.53
N ASP A 151 -17.22 5.24 -5.59
CA ASP A 151 -17.47 6.35 -6.50
C ASP A 151 -18.01 5.81 -7.82
N ALA A 152 -19.26 5.37 -7.77
CA ALA A 152 -20.13 5.21 -8.94
C ALA A 152 -21.43 5.94 -8.63
N ARG A 153 -21.35 7.27 -8.55
CA ARG A 153 -22.54 8.11 -8.67
C ARG A 153 -22.86 8.23 -10.16
N GLU A 154 -23.66 7.28 -10.66
CA GLU A 154 -24.43 7.49 -11.87
C GLU A 154 -25.48 8.57 -11.57
N SER A 155 -25.17 9.81 -11.96
CA SER A 155 -26.16 10.88 -12.00
C SER A 155 -27.21 10.56 -13.05
N GLU A 156 -28.38 10.21 -12.55
CA GLU A 156 -29.68 10.39 -13.18
C GLU A 156 -29.74 11.68 -14.00
N LYS A 157 -30.04 11.53 -15.30
CA LYS A 157 -30.65 12.61 -16.08
C LYS A 157 -31.77 12.04 -16.95
N ALA A 158 -32.96 11.93 -16.37
CA ALA A 158 -34.18 12.19 -17.14
C ALA A 158 -34.26 13.70 -17.43
N PRO A 159 -34.87 14.11 -18.55
CA PRO A 159 -36.18 14.75 -18.34
C PRO A 159 -37.21 14.48 -19.46
N MET A 160 -38.47 14.50 -19.01
CA MET A 160 -39.77 14.58 -19.71
C MET A 160 -40.30 13.31 -20.39
#